data_AF-A0A7V9GT10-F1
#
_entry.id   AF-A0A7V9GT10-F1
#
_cell.length_a   1.000
_cell.length_b   1.000
_cell.length_c   1.000
_cell.angle_alpha   90.00
_cell.angle_beta   90.00
_cell.angle_gamma   90.00
#
_symmetry.space_group_name_H-M   'P 1'
#
loop_
_entity.id
_entity.type
_entity.pdbx_description
1 polymer ?
#
loop_
_entity_poly.entity_id
_entity_poly.type
_entity_poly.pdbx_seq_one_letter_code
_entity_poly.pdbx_strand_id
1 'polypeptide(L)'
;MRPFALLATAGTLAHHAYETRAGVGLVFEPFLGRRGAICLWSVVIPFSAMSAIRGKPERDLALGAGSAAAGVLTHFAVWPWSLHNGIPMLDEAEGLTVDQLPMYNAILWGWLIGALGAIAFETRREHFKWAVLGFATGPGLIASAKHHFAWAAEQAREDPASWSPALLDRDRA
;
A
#
# COMPACT_ATOMS: atom_id res chain seq x y z
N MET A 1 -3.67 -14.05 18.91
CA MET A 1 -3.42 -12.74 18.27
C MET A 1 -2.09 -12.79 17.53
N ARG A 2 -2.00 -12.11 16.38
CA ARG A 2 -0.83 -11.99 15.52
C ARG A 2 -0.48 -10.50 15.37
N PRO A 3 0.27 -9.92 16.33
CA PRO A 3 0.54 -8.48 16.39
C PRO A 3 1.19 -7.91 15.13
N PHE A 4 2.12 -8.61 14.49
CA PHE A 4 2.77 -8.11 13.27
C PHE A 4 1.81 -8.11 12.08
N ALA A 5 0.99 -9.15 11.92
CA ALA A 5 -0.07 -9.16 10.90
C ALA A 5 -1.10 -8.04 11.13
N LEU A 6 -1.40 -7.72 12.39
CA LEU A 6 -2.26 -6.59 12.73
C LEU A 6 -1.61 -5.25 12.38
N LEU A 7 -0.31 -5.09 12.67
CA LEU A 7 0.47 -3.91 12.26
C LEU A 7 0.53 -3.77 10.74
N ALA A 8 0.73 -4.87 10.01
CA ALA A 8 0.69 -4.86 8.55
C ALA A 8 -0.68 -4.40 8.02
N THR A 9 -1.77 -4.89 8.64
CA THR A 9 -3.14 -4.47 8.28
C THR A 9 -3.38 -2.99 8.60
N ALA A 10 -2.88 -2.51 9.73
CA ALA A 10 -2.96 -1.10 10.10
C ALA A 10 -2.14 -0.22 9.14
N GLY A 11 -0.97 -0.69 8.69
CA GLY A 11 -0.18 -0.06 7.64
C GLY A 11 -0.95 0.07 6.32
N THR A 12 -1.60 -1.02 5.87
CA THR A 12 -2.48 -0.98 4.69
C THR A 12 -3.59 0.06 4.84
N LEU A 13 -4.28 0.08 5.99
CA LEU A 13 -5.33 1.06 6.24
C LEU A 13 -4.80 2.50 6.24
N ALA A 14 -3.70 2.74 6.96
CA ALA A 14 -3.08 4.06 7.06
C ALA A 14 -2.65 4.57 5.69
N HIS A 15 -2.04 3.71 4.87
CA HIS A 15 -1.67 3.99 3.49
C HIS A 15 -2.88 4.47 2.66
N HIS A 16 -3.95 3.68 2.61
CA HIS A 16 -5.15 4.01 1.83
C HIS A 16 -5.82 5.29 2.33
N ALA A 17 -5.92 5.46 3.65
CA ALA A 17 -6.51 6.65 4.25
C ALA A 17 -5.68 7.91 3.95
N TYR A 18 -4.35 7.78 3.97
CA TYR A 18 -3.44 8.89 3.71
C TYR A 18 -3.52 9.34 2.25
N GLU A 19 -3.43 8.41 1.29
CA GLU A 19 -3.55 8.70 -0.14
C GLU A 19 -4.92 9.26 -0.51
N THR A 20 -6.00 8.68 0.03
CA THR A 20 -7.35 9.16 -0.22
C THR A 20 -7.52 10.59 0.29
N ARG A 21 -7.02 10.88 1.50
CA ARG A 21 -7.05 12.23 2.09
C ARG A 21 -6.22 13.22 1.27
N ALA A 22 -5.09 12.77 0.71
CA ALA A 22 -4.24 13.59 -0.14
C ALA A 22 -4.83 13.84 -1.53
N GLY A 23 -5.94 13.18 -1.90
CA GLY A 23 -6.55 13.35 -3.23
C GLY A 23 -5.90 12.49 -4.31
N VAL A 24 -5.30 11.35 -3.93
CA VAL A 24 -4.61 10.40 -4.83
C VAL A 24 -5.51 9.24 -5.28
N GLY A 25 -6.66 9.08 -4.62
CA GLY A 25 -7.60 7.99 -4.87
C GLY A 25 -7.30 6.73 -4.06
N LEU A 26 -7.99 5.64 -4.38
CA LEU A 26 -7.85 4.33 -3.72
C LEU A 26 -7.28 3.28 -4.67
N VAL A 27 -6.46 2.37 -4.14
CA VAL A 27 -6.00 1.20 -4.91
C VAL A 27 -7.19 0.46 -5.53
N PHE A 28 -7.09 0.16 -6.82
CA PHE A 28 -8.13 -0.42 -7.69
C PHE A 28 -9.31 0.47 -8.08
N GLU A 29 -9.30 1.75 -7.71
CA GLU A 29 -10.30 2.71 -8.17
C GLU A 29 -10.44 2.83 -9.69
N PRO A 30 -9.36 2.83 -10.52
CA PRO A 30 -9.49 2.87 -11.98
C PRO A 30 -10.32 1.72 -12.57
N PHE A 31 -10.33 0.57 -11.90
CA PHE A 31 -10.98 -0.64 -12.40
C PHE A 31 -12.39 -0.84 -11.83
N LEU A 32 -12.61 -0.41 -10.59
CA LEU A 32 -13.86 -0.65 -9.84
C LEU A 32 -14.72 0.60 -9.64
N GLY A 33 -14.17 1.78 -9.97
CA GLY A 33 -14.67 3.08 -9.54
C GLY A 33 -14.54 3.29 -8.03
N ARG A 34 -14.75 4.54 -7.58
CA ARG A 34 -14.61 4.93 -6.16
C ARG A 34 -15.46 4.07 -5.23
N ARG A 35 -16.73 3.83 -5.59
CA ARG A 35 -17.66 3.04 -4.76
C ARG A 35 -17.22 1.58 -4.65
N GLY A 36 -16.77 0.99 -5.74
CA GLY A 36 -16.27 -0.39 -5.77
C GLY A 36 -15.00 -0.56 -4.94
N ALA A 37 -14.05 0.36 -5.09
CA ALA A 37 -12.81 0.37 -4.30
C ALA A 37 -13.09 0.56 -2.80
N ILE A 38 -13.97 1.50 -2.42
CA ILE A 38 -14.40 1.67 -1.02
C ILE A 38 -15.01 0.37 -0.49
N CYS A 39 -15.94 -0.23 -1.23
CA CYS A 39 -16.59 -1.48 -0.82
C CYS A 39 -15.56 -2.60 -0.59
N LEU A 40 -14.64 -2.80 -1.54
CA LEU A 40 -13.57 -3.79 -1.45
C LEU A 40 -12.74 -3.59 -0.18
N TRP A 41 -12.16 -2.41 0.01
CA TRP A 41 -11.25 -2.15 1.13
C TRP A 41 -11.97 -2.11 2.49
N SER A 42 -13.24 -1.69 2.51
CA SER A 42 -14.09 -1.75 3.72
C SER A 42 -14.40 -3.19 4.17
N VAL A 43 -14.24 -4.18 3.28
CA VAL A 43 -14.38 -5.61 3.63
C VAL A 43 -13.02 -6.22 3.94
N VAL A 44 -12.02 -6.00 3.08
CA VAL A 44 -10.70 -6.63 3.18
C VAL A 44 -9.98 -6.22 4.47
N ILE A 45 -9.99 -4.94 4.84
CA ILE A 45 -9.25 -4.46 6.01
C ILE A 45 -9.85 -5.01 7.32
N PRO A 46 -11.17 -4.89 7.60
CA PRO A 46 -11.75 -5.48 8.80
C PRO A 46 -11.60 -7.01 8.84
N PHE A 47 -11.77 -7.68 7.70
CA PHE A 47 -11.54 -9.13 7.62
C PHE A 47 -10.11 -9.50 8.01
N SER A 48 -9.11 -8.78 7.49
CA SER A 48 -7.70 -8.99 7.81
C SER A 48 -7.39 -8.71 9.28
N ALA A 49 -7.92 -7.61 9.83
CA ALA A 49 -7.74 -7.25 11.23
C ALA A 49 -8.36 -8.31 12.16
N MET A 50 -9.60 -8.75 11.88
CA MET A 50 -10.25 -9.82 12.64
C MET A 50 -9.47 -11.13 12.56
N SER A 51 -8.95 -11.47 11.38
CA SER A 51 -8.12 -12.66 11.19
C SER A 51 -6.84 -12.58 12.00
N ALA A 52 -6.19 -11.41 12.06
CA ALA A 52 -4.97 -11.19 12.85
C ALA A 52 -5.25 -11.27 14.36
N ILE A 53 -6.35 -10.69 14.83
CA ILE A 53 -6.79 -10.75 16.24
C ILE A 53 -7.03 -12.21 16.65
N ARG A 54 -7.80 -12.95 15.83
CA ARG A 54 -8.12 -14.37 16.07
C ARG A 54 -6.94 -15.30 15.80
N GLY A 55 -5.94 -14.83 15.06
CA GLY A 55 -4.77 -15.58 14.61
C GLY A 55 -5.05 -16.68 13.59
N LYS A 56 -6.17 -16.59 12.86
CA LYS A 56 -6.62 -17.59 11.88
C LYS A 56 -7.53 -16.97 10.82
N PRO A 57 -7.64 -17.56 9.61
CA PRO A 57 -6.86 -18.73 9.14
C PRO A 57 -5.41 -18.35 8.82
N GLU A 58 -4.46 -19.21 9.20
CA GLU A 58 -3.02 -18.90 9.09
C GLU A 58 -2.51 -18.80 7.66
N ARG A 59 -3.14 -19.52 6.73
CA ARG A 59 -2.89 -19.39 5.29
C ARG A 59 -3.09 -17.95 4.81
N ASP A 60 -4.24 -17.37 5.14
CA ASP A 60 -4.64 -16.07 4.60
C ASP A 60 -3.83 -14.95 5.26
N LEU A 61 -3.44 -15.12 6.53
CA LEU A 61 -2.49 -14.24 7.20
C LEU A 61 -1.10 -14.26 6.55
N ALA A 62 -0.59 -15.45 6.20
CA ALA A 62 0.69 -15.58 5.50
C ALA A 62 0.62 -14.93 4.11
N LEU A 63 -0.45 -15.21 3.34
CA LEU A 63 -0.70 -14.56 2.05
C LEU A 63 -0.73 -13.04 2.19
N GLY A 64 -1.53 -12.52 3.12
CA GLY A 64 -1.67 -11.09 3.38
C GLY A 64 -0.35 -10.42 3.78
N ALA A 65 0.47 -11.07 4.60
CA ALA A 65 1.80 -10.55 4.96
C ALA A 65 2.74 -10.47 3.74
N GLY A 66 2.71 -11.48 2.87
CA GLY A 66 3.44 -11.44 1.60
C GLY A 66 2.99 -10.31 0.68
N SER A 67 1.67 -10.17 0.48
CA SER A 67 1.09 -9.09 -0.34
C SER A 67 1.37 -7.71 0.24
N ALA A 68 1.34 -7.56 1.57
CA ALA A 68 1.69 -6.31 2.25
C ALA A 68 3.15 -5.89 1.99
N ALA A 69 4.09 -6.84 2.10
CA ALA A 69 5.49 -6.57 1.77
C ALA A 69 5.65 -6.17 0.29
N ALA A 70 5.00 -6.88 -0.63
CA ALA A 70 5.02 -6.52 -2.06
C ALA A 70 4.38 -5.15 -2.33
N GLY A 71 3.32 -4.79 -1.60
CA GLY A 71 2.68 -3.47 -1.65
C GLY A 71 3.67 -2.36 -1.30
N VAL A 72 4.36 -2.46 -0.17
CA VAL A 72 5.37 -1.44 0.21
C VAL A 72 6.50 -1.36 -0.81
N LEU A 73 7.06 -2.51 -1.23
CA LEU A 73 8.18 -2.53 -2.18
C LEU A 73 7.80 -2.00 -3.56
N THR A 74 6.53 -2.05 -3.94
CA THR A 74 6.04 -1.41 -5.17
C THR A 74 6.35 0.09 -5.15
N HIS A 75 6.25 0.75 -3.99
CA HIS A 75 6.55 2.18 -3.94
C HIS A 75 8.03 2.48 -4.22
N PHE A 76 8.93 1.76 -3.58
CA PHE A 76 10.36 1.91 -3.82
C PHE A 76 10.82 1.41 -5.19
N ALA A 77 9.98 0.65 -5.90
CA ALA A 77 10.25 0.21 -7.27
C ALA A 77 9.74 1.19 -8.33
N VAL A 78 8.74 2.01 -8.01
CA VAL A 78 8.06 2.90 -8.97
C VAL A 78 8.51 4.35 -8.84
N TRP A 79 8.83 4.80 -7.63
CA TRP A 79 9.21 6.19 -7.37
C TRP A 79 10.68 6.38 -7.00
N PRO A 80 11.24 7.57 -7.30
CA PRO A 80 12.55 7.98 -6.82
C PRO A 80 12.67 7.89 -5.30
N TRP A 81 13.81 7.40 -4.84
CA TRP A 81 14.17 7.35 -3.44
C TRP A 81 15.66 7.53 -3.27
N SER A 82 16.04 8.00 -2.09
CA SER A 82 17.42 8.15 -1.68
C SER A 82 17.61 7.68 -0.24
N LEU A 83 18.85 7.58 0.19
CA LEU A 83 19.19 7.17 1.55
C LEU A 83 19.25 8.41 2.45
N HIS A 84 18.31 8.50 3.38
CA HIS A 84 18.31 9.53 4.42
C HIS A 84 18.84 8.89 5.71
N ASN A 85 20.05 9.25 6.13
CA ASN A 85 20.75 8.60 7.25
C ASN A 85 20.84 7.06 7.09
N GLY A 86 21.03 6.58 5.86
CA GLY A 86 21.14 5.16 5.53
C GLY A 86 19.81 4.40 5.41
N ILE A 87 18.68 5.09 5.57
CA ILE A 87 17.34 4.50 5.42
C ILE A 87 16.76 4.93 4.07
N PRO A 88 16.31 4.00 3.21
CA PRO A 88 15.58 4.34 1.99
C PRO A 88 14.32 5.15 2.31
N MET A 89 14.23 6.35 1.74
CA MET A 89 13.06 7.22 1.83
C MET A 89 12.67 7.65 0.41
N LEU A 90 11.37 7.58 0.12
CA LEU A 90 10.82 8.17 -1.09
C LEU A 90 11.08 9.68 -1.08
N ASP A 91 11.72 10.16 -2.14
CA ASP A 91 11.92 11.60 -2.40
C ASP A 91 10.72 12.18 -3.16
N GLU A 92 9.97 11.30 -3.83
CA GLU A 92 8.73 11.60 -4.52
C GLU A 92 7.76 10.44 -4.33
N ALA A 93 6.48 10.73 -4.27
CA ALA A 93 5.41 9.74 -4.33
C ALA A 93 4.21 10.41 -5.02
N GLU A 94 3.63 9.74 -5.99
CA GLU A 94 2.76 10.41 -6.95
C GLU A 94 1.47 10.93 -6.31
N GLY A 95 1.21 12.21 -6.57
CA GLY A 95 0.11 12.94 -5.96
C GLY A 95 0.33 13.36 -4.51
N LEU A 96 1.51 13.13 -3.93
CA LEU A 96 1.89 13.67 -2.62
C LEU A 96 2.81 14.88 -2.76
N THR A 97 2.60 15.89 -1.90
CA THR A 97 3.49 17.04 -1.78
C THR A 97 4.72 16.67 -0.93
N VAL A 98 5.79 17.46 -1.05
CA VAL A 98 7.04 17.23 -0.29
C VAL A 98 6.79 17.17 1.23
N ASP A 99 5.90 18.00 1.76
CA ASP A 99 5.56 18.03 3.19
C ASP A 99 4.81 16.77 3.67
N GLN A 100 4.23 16.00 2.74
CA GLN A 100 3.52 14.75 3.05
C GLN A 100 4.46 13.53 3.11
N LEU A 101 5.60 13.59 2.43
CA LEU A 101 6.53 12.47 2.30
C LEU A 101 7.09 11.95 3.63
N PRO A 102 7.42 12.76 4.66
CA PRO A 102 7.93 12.22 5.92
C PRO A 102 6.95 11.27 6.61
N MET A 103 5.67 11.66 6.68
CA MET A 103 4.63 10.82 7.29
C MET A 103 4.34 9.60 6.42
N TYR A 104 4.32 9.77 5.10
CA TYR A 104 4.09 8.66 4.17
C TYR A 104 5.19 7.61 4.27
N ASN A 105 6.47 8.01 4.31
CA ASN A 105 7.60 7.11 4.54
C ASN A 105 7.48 6.39 5.90
N ALA A 106 7.05 7.07 6.96
CA ALA A 106 6.81 6.44 8.26
C ALA A 106 5.72 5.35 8.19
N ILE A 107 4.64 5.61 7.44
CA ILE A 107 3.59 4.61 7.17
C ILE A 107 4.17 3.41 6.42
N LEU A 108 4.94 3.63 5.35
CA LEU A 108 5.54 2.55 4.55
C LEU A 108 6.49 1.68 5.38
N TRP A 109 7.34 2.28 6.21
CA TRP A 109 8.25 1.53 7.07
C TRP A 109 7.51 0.76 8.16
N GLY A 110 6.52 1.37 8.83
CA GLY A 110 5.68 0.68 9.80
C GLY A 110 4.93 -0.50 9.17
N TRP A 111 4.41 -0.31 7.96
CA TRP A 111 3.75 -1.34 7.17
C TRP A 111 4.70 -2.49 6.81
N LEU A 112 5.91 -2.18 6.33
CA LEU A 112 6.93 -3.17 5.98
C LEU A 112 7.42 -3.96 7.19
N ILE A 113 7.66 -3.29 8.31
CA ILE A 113 8.05 -3.95 9.58
C ILE A 113 6.96 -4.92 10.03
N GLY A 114 5.68 -4.51 9.95
CA GLY A 114 4.55 -5.40 10.22
C GLY A 114 4.53 -6.61 9.28
N ALA A 115 4.70 -6.39 7.98
CA ALA A 115 4.68 -7.47 6.99
C ALA A 115 5.83 -8.46 7.18
N LEU A 116 7.07 -7.98 7.29
CA LEU A 116 8.26 -8.81 7.48
C LEU A 116 8.25 -9.50 8.84
N GLY A 117 7.79 -8.81 9.90
CA GLY A 117 7.63 -9.41 11.22
C GLY A 117 6.61 -10.55 11.21
N ALA A 118 5.51 -10.40 10.47
CA ALA A 118 4.51 -11.45 10.33
C ALA A 118 5.06 -12.67 9.57
N ILE A 119 5.86 -12.44 8.52
CA ILE A 119 6.53 -13.51 7.77
C ILE A 119 7.57 -14.23 8.66
N ALA A 120 8.42 -13.48 9.36
CA ALA A 120 9.55 -14.02 10.11
C ALA A 120 9.13 -14.71 11.42
N PHE A 121 8.16 -14.15 12.15
CA PHE A 121 7.86 -14.55 13.52
C PHE A 121 6.47 -15.17 13.71
N GLU A 122 5.53 -14.94 12.78
CA GLU A 122 4.14 -15.40 12.95
C GLU A 122 3.73 -16.50 11.97
N THR A 123 4.39 -16.56 10.81
CA THR A 123 4.08 -17.51 9.74
C THR A 123 4.74 -18.86 10.02
N ARG A 124 3.93 -19.91 10.21
CA ARG A 124 4.45 -21.29 10.29
C ARG A 124 5.10 -21.72 8.97
N ARG A 125 6.14 -22.55 9.05
CA ARG A 125 6.90 -23.05 7.89
C ARG A 125 6.02 -23.67 6.81
N GLU A 126 4.99 -24.43 7.19
CA GLU A 126 4.03 -25.05 6.26
C GLU A 126 3.18 -24.05 5.46
N HIS A 127 3.07 -22.81 5.95
CA HIS A 127 2.32 -21.73 5.32
C HIS A 127 3.21 -20.71 4.59
N PHE A 128 4.54 -20.86 4.65
CA PHE A 128 5.48 -19.94 4.01
C PHE A 128 5.26 -19.80 2.50
N LYS A 129 4.86 -20.88 1.82
CA LYS A 129 4.48 -20.85 0.38
C LYS A 129 3.37 -19.84 0.07
N TRP A 130 2.49 -19.55 1.03
CA TRP A 130 1.43 -18.57 0.87
C TRP A 130 1.98 -17.14 1.02
N ALA A 131 2.93 -16.91 1.93
CA ALA A 131 3.66 -15.64 1.97
C ALA A 131 4.42 -15.38 0.66
N VAL A 132 5.07 -16.41 0.10
CA VAL A 132 5.72 -16.30 -1.22
C VAL A 132 4.70 -15.99 -2.32
N LEU A 133 3.54 -16.67 -2.31
CA LEU A 133 2.48 -16.39 -3.28
C LEU A 133 1.93 -14.96 -3.16
N GLY A 134 1.72 -14.47 -1.93
CA GLY A 134 1.32 -13.10 -1.67
C GLY A 134 2.36 -12.11 -2.19
N PHE A 135 3.65 -12.37 -1.92
CA PHE A 135 4.75 -11.56 -2.42
C PHE A 135 4.83 -11.55 -3.95
N ALA A 136 4.53 -12.68 -4.60
CA ALA A 136 4.50 -12.80 -6.05
C ALA A 136 3.42 -11.94 -6.74
N THR A 137 2.52 -11.30 -5.98
CA THR A 137 1.60 -10.29 -6.53
C THR A 137 2.29 -8.97 -6.92
N GLY A 138 3.54 -8.75 -6.48
CA GLY A 138 4.32 -7.53 -6.71
C GLY A 138 4.33 -7.00 -8.15
N PRO A 139 4.64 -7.80 -9.18
CA PRO A 139 4.60 -7.33 -10.57
C PRO A 139 3.22 -6.80 -10.99
N GLY A 140 2.15 -7.45 -10.54
CA GLY A 140 0.78 -6.98 -10.77
C GLY A 140 0.48 -5.67 -10.05
N LEU A 141 0.97 -5.52 -8.81
CA LEU A 141 0.84 -4.28 -8.04
C LEU A 141 1.61 -3.12 -8.70
N ILE A 142 2.82 -3.37 -9.22
CA ILE A 142 3.59 -2.36 -9.97
C ILE A 142 2.83 -1.91 -11.22
N ALA A 143 2.31 -2.85 -12.01
CA ALA A 143 1.52 -2.53 -13.20
C ALA A 143 0.24 -1.76 -12.83
N SER A 144 -0.46 -2.20 -11.78
CA SER A 144 -1.66 -1.54 -11.27
C SER A 144 -1.35 -0.13 -10.75
N ALA A 145 -0.24 0.08 -10.05
CA ALA A 145 0.17 1.38 -9.55
C ALA A 145 0.41 2.33 -10.74
N LYS A 146 1.28 1.95 -11.67
CA LYS A 146 1.56 2.78 -12.87
C LYS A 146 0.29 3.17 -13.63
N HIS A 147 -0.64 2.23 -13.80
CA HIS A 147 -1.94 2.53 -14.42
C HIS A 147 -2.80 3.46 -13.57
N HIS A 148 -2.90 3.18 -12.26
CA HIS A 148 -3.68 3.99 -11.32
C HIS A 148 -3.27 5.44 -11.36
N PHE A 149 -1.98 5.72 -11.34
CA PHE A 149 -1.54 7.11 -11.28
C PHE A 149 -1.63 7.84 -12.61
N ALA A 150 -1.40 7.15 -13.74
CA ALA A 150 -1.69 7.72 -15.06
C ALA A 150 -3.17 8.12 -15.16
N TRP A 151 -4.07 7.25 -14.70
CA TRP A 151 -5.50 7.53 -14.61
C TRP A 151 -5.81 8.67 -13.64
N ALA A 152 -5.18 8.69 -12.45
CA ALA A 152 -5.41 9.75 -11.46
C ALA A 152 -4.96 11.13 -11.97
N ALA A 153 -3.88 11.21 -12.74
CA ALA A 153 -3.46 12.44 -13.41
C ALA A 153 -4.47 12.90 -14.47
N GLU A 154 -5.06 11.99 -15.24
CA GLU A 154 -6.17 12.31 -16.15
C GLU A 154 -7.37 12.88 -15.39
N GLN A 155 -7.76 12.24 -14.29
CA GLN A 155 -8.86 12.72 -13.45
C GLN A 155 -8.56 14.08 -12.81
N ALA A 156 -7.32 14.33 -12.39
CA ALA A 156 -6.90 15.63 -11.87
C ALA A 156 -6.95 16.74 -12.93
N ARG A 157 -6.78 16.41 -14.22
CA ARG A 157 -6.95 17.38 -15.32
C ARG A 157 -8.42 17.71 -15.57
N GLU A 158 -9.31 16.74 -15.41
CA GLU A 158 -10.76 16.89 -15.63
C GLU A 158 -11.46 17.59 -14.44
N ASP A 159 -11.07 17.25 -13.21
CA ASP A 159 -11.63 17.80 -11.97
C ASP A 159 -10.53 18.16 -10.95
N PRO A 160 -9.79 19.25 -11.18
CA PRO A 160 -8.65 19.64 -10.34
C PRO A 160 -9.03 20.01 -8.90
N ALA A 161 -10.32 20.25 -8.60
CA ALA A 161 -10.77 20.57 -7.25
C ALA A 161 -10.89 19.32 -6.36
N SER A 162 -11.07 18.14 -6.96
CA SER A 162 -11.29 16.88 -6.24
C SER A 162 -10.05 16.00 -6.10
N TRP A 163 -8.94 16.39 -6.75
CA TRP A 163 -7.70 15.61 -6.84
C TRP A 163 -6.50 16.43 -6.40
N SER A 164 -5.42 15.74 -6.00
CA SER A 164 -4.20 16.41 -5.59
C SER A 164 -3.61 17.23 -6.74
N PRO A 165 -3.23 18.50 -6.51
CA PRO A 165 -2.53 19.28 -7.53
C PRO A 165 -1.17 18.67 -7.89
N ALA A 166 -0.54 17.93 -6.97
CA ALA A 166 0.73 17.25 -7.20
C ALA A 166 0.65 16.13 -8.26
N LEU A 167 -0.56 15.68 -8.63
CA LEU A 167 -0.74 14.74 -9.75
C LEU A 167 -0.50 15.39 -11.12
N LEU A 168 -0.54 16.72 -11.21
CA LEU A 168 -0.37 17.47 -12.45
C LEU A 168 1.08 17.89 -12.72
N ASP A 169 1.95 17.85 -11.69
CA ASP A 169 3.32 18.34 -11.79
C ASP A 169 4.24 17.40 -12.58
N ARG A 170 3.84 16.14 -12.80
CA ARG A 170 4.64 15.14 -13.51
C ARG A 170 4.69 15.32 -15.04
N ASP A 171 3.77 16.11 -15.61
CA ASP A 171 3.81 16.47 -17.04
C ASP A 171 4.83 17.59 -17.34
N ARG A 172 5.49 18.16 -16.33
CA ARG A 172 6.42 19.31 -16.46
C ARG A 172 7.90 18.96 -16.24
N ALA A 173 8.23 17.71 -15.94
CA ALA A 173 9.60 17.24 -15.70
C ALA A 173 10.14 16.42 -16.87
#